data_AF-A0A914WR89-F1
#
_entry.id   AF-A0A914WR89-F1
#
_cell.length_a   1.000
_cell.length_b   1.000
_cell.length_c   1.000
_cell.angle_alpha   90.00
_cell.angle_beta   90.00
_cell.angle_gamma   90.00
#
_symmetry.space_group_name_H-M   'P 1'
#
loop_
_entity.id
_entity.type
_entity.pdbx_description
1 polymer ?
#
loop_
_entity_poly.entity_id
_entity_poly.type
_entity_poly.pdbx_seq_one_letter_code
_entity_poly.pdbx_strand_id
1 'polypeptide(L)'
;MDGLQRVYDSFQSLQKQYGPAAIKVLLAALILALHIFLGLAIVHNFKLSVALLCFMSIGWLAAIYYFLLNPALDHFSPQIDALSASIRQLWKRTVVRGVVYIALCAAFVVFLMIITSGSWIRKVSIGGLLFYIIVSIFLSNNPSRIKWRPVVWGVLLQFVAGLLVLRWSVGQVAFKFTSEQLVRFLEYTSNGTNFVFGFVANPPIICGMDAPFSFSSLPIIIYFGAITSVLFHYGVIQFILVRVAWLMQYTMGTTAAESLNAAACIFIGPTEAAVLMRFALPLMTSSELMAALTCGFSSISGSLFAAYISFGACPNYLLAANVMSAPALLAVSKIMHPETQKSRQKDMTTFKLPKGSETSALECLSNGAVQAVWFIFAIIASLIVFLALLALLDSIIGTLGGMVGYHDLTFN
;
A
#
# COMPACT_ATOMS: atom_id res chain seq x y z
N MET A 1 56.62 -4.03 -8.26
CA MET A 1 55.26 -4.44 -7.83
C MET A 1 55.02 -4.12 -6.35
N ASP A 2 56.02 -4.28 -5.47
CA ASP A 2 55.91 -4.00 -4.01
C ASP A 2 55.60 -2.55 -3.59
N GLY A 3 55.92 -1.56 -4.43
CA GLY A 3 55.61 -0.14 -4.16
C GLY A 3 54.13 0.19 -4.33
N LEU A 4 53.49 -0.37 -5.36
CA LEU A 4 52.06 -0.19 -5.62
C LEU A 4 51.20 -0.92 -4.59
N GLN A 5 51.64 -2.10 -4.14
CA GLN A 5 50.98 -2.84 -3.05
C GLN A 5 51.00 -2.03 -1.75
N ARG A 6 52.14 -1.43 -1.38
CA ARG A 6 52.25 -0.57 -0.20
C ARG A 6 51.37 0.69 -0.27
N VAL A 7 51.24 1.30 -1.44
CA VAL A 7 50.35 2.45 -1.65
C VAL A 7 48.88 2.03 -1.56
N TYR A 8 48.51 0.88 -2.12
CA TYR A 8 47.17 0.32 -2.04
C TYR A 8 46.78 -0.03 -0.58
N ASP A 9 47.68 -0.66 0.16
CA ASP A 9 47.46 -1.00 1.57
C ASP A 9 47.40 0.25 2.47
N SER A 10 48.21 1.28 2.16
CA SER A 10 48.16 2.57 2.84
C SER A 10 46.87 3.34 2.54
N PHE A 11 46.37 3.27 1.29
CA PHE A 11 45.09 3.85 0.92
C PHE A 11 43.91 3.10 1.56
N GLN A 12 43.93 1.76 1.60
CA GLN A 12 42.91 0.97 2.30
C GLN A 12 42.90 1.26 3.81
N SER A 13 44.07 1.37 4.44
CA SER A 13 44.14 1.70 5.87
C SER A 13 43.64 3.11 6.19
N LEU A 14 43.96 4.10 5.35
CA LEU A 14 43.42 5.46 5.45
C LEU A 14 41.90 5.50 5.20
N GLN A 15 41.39 4.76 4.21
CA GLN A 15 39.96 4.62 3.94
C GLN A 15 39.23 3.94 5.11
N LYS A 16 39.85 2.95 5.74
CA LYS A 16 39.28 2.23 6.91
C LYS A 16 39.28 3.10 8.17
N GLN A 17 40.29 3.97 8.33
CA GLN A 17 40.47 4.83 9.49
C GLN A 17 39.66 6.13 9.40
N TYR A 18 39.70 6.82 8.26
CA TYR A 18 39.04 8.13 8.05
C TYR A 18 37.74 8.05 7.26
N GLY A 19 37.50 6.97 6.49
CA GLY A 19 36.27 6.79 5.70
C GLY A 19 34.98 6.97 6.49
N PRO A 20 34.76 6.32 7.65
CA PRO A 20 33.51 6.49 8.40
C PRO A 20 33.33 7.89 8.99
N ALA A 21 34.42 8.60 9.33
CA ALA A 21 34.35 9.98 9.81
C ALA A 21 34.12 10.97 8.66
N ALA A 22 34.84 10.81 7.54
CA ALA A 22 34.67 11.61 6.34
C ALA A 22 33.26 11.46 5.74
N ILE A 23 32.70 10.25 5.72
CA ILE A 23 31.31 10.00 5.29
C ILE A 23 30.32 10.72 6.21
N LYS A 24 30.51 10.69 7.54
CA LYS A 24 29.65 11.41 8.48
C LYS A 24 29.72 12.92 8.28
N VAL A 25 30.91 13.47 8.07
CA VAL A 25 31.11 14.90 7.80
C VAL A 25 30.46 15.30 6.47
N LEU A 26 30.64 14.49 5.42
CA LEU A 26 30.02 14.70 4.12
C LEU A 26 28.48 14.65 4.21
N LEU A 27 27.93 13.66 4.91
CA LEU A 27 26.50 13.55 5.16
C LEU A 27 25.97 14.74 5.97
N ALA A 28 26.68 15.17 7.01
CA ALA A 28 26.31 16.34 7.80
C ALA A 28 26.32 17.62 6.96
N ALA A 29 27.35 17.81 6.12
CA ALA A 29 27.43 18.93 5.19
C ALA A 29 26.29 18.89 4.16
N LEU A 30 25.94 17.72 3.64
CA LEU A 30 24.86 17.54 2.67
C LEU A 30 23.48 17.80 3.31
N ILE A 31 23.27 17.33 4.55
CA ILE A 31 22.08 17.64 5.33
C ILE A 31 22.01 19.15 5.58
N LEU A 32 23.10 19.81 5.99
CA LEU A 32 23.13 21.25 6.20
C LEU A 32 22.82 22.02 4.92
N ALA A 33 23.42 21.64 3.80
CA ALA A 33 23.15 22.22 2.49
C ALA A 33 21.67 22.07 2.10
N LEU A 34 21.08 20.89 2.36
CA LEU A 34 19.67 20.63 2.13
C LEU A 34 18.75 21.53 2.97
N HIS A 35 19.14 21.85 4.22
CA HIS A 35 18.40 22.77 5.09
C HIS A 35 18.49 24.22 4.63
N ILE A 36 19.68 24.66 4.24
CA ILE A 36 19.89 25.99 3.68
C ILE A 36 19.07 26.14 2.40
N PHE A 37 19.12 25.14 1.53
CA PHE A 37 18.31 25.09 0.32
C PHE A 37 16.81 25.11 0.63
N LEU A 38 16.35 24.32 1.60
CA LEU A 38 14.94 24.32 2.02
C LEU A 38 14.52 25.70 2.54
N GLY A 39 15.34 26.36 3.36
CA GLY A 39 15.08 27.71 3.84
C GLY A 39 14.95 28.73 2.70
N LEU A 40 15.88 28.69 1.74
CA LEU A 40 15.83 29.53 0.54
C LEU A 40 14.59 29.22 -0.32
N ALA A 41 14.25 27.95 -0.49
CA ALA A 41 13.09 27.50 -1.28
C ALA A 41 11.76 27.93 -0.64
N ILE A 42 11.64 27.87 0.69
CA ILE A 42 10.46 28.34 1.43
C ILE A 42 10.24 29.84 1.21
N VAL A 43 11.31 30.64 1.30
CA VAL A 43 11.26 32.10 1.11
C VAL A 43 10.91 32.46 -0.33
N HIS A 44 11.47 31.74 -1.31
CA HIS A 44 11.24 32.05 -2.72
C HIS A 44 9.88 31.56 -3.23
N ASN A 45 9.51 30.30 -2.95
CA ASN A 45 8.25 29.72 -3.38
C ASN A 45 7.77 28.62 -2.43
N PHE A 46 6.99 29.04 -1.43
CA PHE A 46 6.43 28.14 -0.43
C PHE A 46 5.71 26.94 -1.05
N LYS A 47 4.86 27.16 -2.08
CA LYS A 47 4.05 26.10 -2.71
C LYS A 47 4.91 24.99 -3.31
N LEU A 48 6.03 25.34 -3.94
CA LEU A 48 6.95 24.36 -4.53
C LEU A 48 7.75 23.62 -3.46
N SER A 49 8.05 24.30 -2.35
CA SER A 49 8.83 23.75 -1.24
C SER A 49 8.06 22.80 -0.33
N VAL A 50 6.71 22.76 -0.39
CA VAL A 50 5.86 21.95 0.52
C VAL A 50 6.25 20.48 0.52
N ALA A 51 6.54 19.89 -0.65
CA ALA A 51 6.92 18.49 -0.75
C ALA A 51 8.22 18.20 0.00
N LEU A 52 9.26 19.00 -0.26
CA LEU A 52 10.55 18.88 0.41
C LEU A 52 10.43 19.13 1.92
N LEU A 53 9.62 20.12 2.31
CA LEU A 53 9.32 20.42 3.71
C LEU A 53 8.64 19.22 4.38
N CYS A 54 7.65 18.59 3.77
CA CYS A 54 6.99 17.39 4.30
C CYS A 54 7.97 16.23 4.50
N PHE A 55 8.80 15.91 3.49
CA PHE A 55 9.79 14.84 3.60
C PHE A 55 10.82 15.12 4.70
N MET A 56 11.32 16.35 4.78
CA MET A 56 12.25 16.77 5.82
C MET A 56 11.62 16.74 7.21
N SER A 57 10.36 17.16 7.33
CA SER A 57 9.61 17.12 8.58
C SER A 57 9.43 15.68 9.08
N ILE A 58 9.08 14.75 8.19
CA ILE A 58 8.96 13.32 8.52
C ILE A 58 10.33 12.76 8.94
N GLY A 59 11.39 13.10 8.21
CA GLY A 59 12.76 12.70 8.53
C GLY A 59 13.19 13.19 9.92
N TRP A 60 12.91 14.44 10.26
CA TRP A 60 13.20 14.99 11.59
C TRP A 60 12.33 14.42 12.67
N LEU A 61 11.03 14.20 12.44
CA LEU A 61 10.17 13.55 13.41
C LEU A 61 10.67 12.14 13.72
N ALA A 62 11.12 11.39 12.70
CA ALA A 62 11.75 10.10 12.90
C ALA A 62 13.08 10.23 13.66
N ALA A 63 13.94 11.18 13.29
CA ALA A 63 15.22 11.40 13.98
C ALA A 63 15.02 11.80 15.45
N ILE A 64 14.11 12.71 15.74
CA ILE A 64 13.74 13.12 17.10
C ILE A 64 13.17 11.93 17.87
N TYR A 65 12.29 11.14 17.25
CA TYR A 65 11.77 9.92 17.85
C TYR A 65 12.90 8.97 18.25
N TYR A 66 13.85 8.68 17.35
CA TYR A 66 14.92 7.71 17.60
C TYR A 66 16.03 8.22 18.52
N PHE A 67 16.48 9.46 18.35
CA PHE A 67 17.64 10.00 19.06
C PHE A 67 17.30 10.71 20.36
N LEU A 68 16.09 11.28 20.47
CA LEU A 68 15.68 12.06 21.65
C LEU A 68 14.62 11.29 22.45
N LEU A 69 13.51 10.94 21.79
CA LEU A 69 12.35 10.37 22.45
C LEU A 69 12.59 8.94 22.92
N ASN A 70 13.19 8.08 22.10
CA ASN A 70 13.43 6.68 22.45
C ASN A 70 14.37 6.54 23.67
N PRO A 71 15.55 7.20 23.73
CA PRO A 71 16.37 7.15 24.94
C PRO A 71 15.75 7.86 26.15
N ALA A 72 14.96 8.92 25.96
CA ALA A 72 14.21 9.54 27.06
C ALA A 72 13.09 8.63 27.57
N LEU A 73 12.38 7.93 26.67
CA LEU A 73 11.37 6.92 27.00
C LEU A 73 12.01 5.73 27.71
N ASP A 74 13.23 5.33 27.35
CA ASP A 74 14.00 4.32 28.07
C ASP A 74 14.37 4.79 29.48
N HIS A 75 14.68 6.08 29.67
CA HIS A 75 14.93 6.66 31.00
C HIS A 75 13.66 6.67 31.89
N PHE A 76 12.51 6.97 31.31
CA PHE A 76 11.20 6.91 31.98
C PHE A 76 10.57 5.51 31.95
N SER A 77 11.22 4.52 31.33
CA SER A 77 10.70 3.15 31.20
C SER A 77 10.24 2.55 32.52
N PRO A 78 10.95 2.69 33.68
CA PRO A 78 10.44 2.12 34.93
C PRO A 78 9.14 2.77 35.42
N GLN A 79 8.95 4.07 35.17
CA GLN A 79 7.71 4.77 35.55
C GLN A 79 6.57 4.44 34.59
N ILE A 80 6.86 4.36 33.29
CA ILE A 80 5.91 3.92 32.26
C ILE A 80 5.52 2.45 32.49
N ASP A 81 6.45 1.61 32.91
CA ASP A 81 6.22 0.21 33.24
C ASP A 81 5.38 0.06 34.52
N ALA A 82 5.64 0.87 35.56
CA ALA A 82 4.81 0.89 36.75
C ALA A 82 3.37 1.37 36.46
N LEU A 83 3.21 2.43 35.65
CA LEU A 83 1.91 2.92 35.21
C LEU A 83 1.20 1.88 34.34
N SER A 84 1.89 1.31 33.36
CA SER A 84 1.33 0.30 32.47
C SER A 84 1.03 -1.02 33.19
N ALA A 85 1.75 -1.36 34.26
CA ALA A 85 1.44 -2.49 35.14
C ALA A 85 0.16 -2.23 35.93
N SER A 86 0.00 -1.02 36.47
CA SER A 86 -1.22 -0.58 37.16
C SER A 86 -2.44 -0.58 36.23
N ILE A 87 -2.28 -0.02 35.03
CA ILE A 87 -3.29 -0.06 33.97
C ILE A 87 -3.58 -1.50 33.56
N ARG A 88 -2.57 -2.36 33.39
CA ARG A 88 -2.78 -3.78 33.08
C ARG A 88 -3.52 -4.52 34.20
N GLN A 89 -3.25 -4.20 35.46
CA GLN A 89 -3.94 -4.80 36.59
C GLN A 89 -5.41 -4.37 36.67
N LEU A 90 -5.69 -3.10 36.37
CA LEU A 90 -7.06 -2.61 36.19
C LEU A 90 -7.74 -3.27 34.97
N TRP A 91 -7.03 -3.41 33.86
CA TRP A 91 -7.51 -4.01 32.60
C TRP A 91 -7.78 -5.52 32.72
N LYS A 92 -7.09 -6.21 33.63
CA LYS A 92 -7.36 -7.61 33.97
C LYS A 92 -8.73 -7.80 34.63
N ARG A 93 -9.30 -6.77 35.26
CA ARG A 93 -10.64 -6.84 35.83
C ARG A 93 -11.66 -6.91 34.69
N THR A 94 -12.38 -8.03 34.60
CA THR A 94 -13.39 -8.28 33.55
C THR A 94 -14.43 -7.16 33.47
N VAL A 95 -14.80 -6.58 34.62
CA VAL A 95 -15.75 -5.46 34.69
C VAL A 95 -15.21 -4.21 34.01
N VAL A 96 -13.97 -3.79 34.31
CA VAL A 96 -13.36 -2.59 33.72
C VAL A 96 -13.25 -2.75 32.20
N ARG A 97 -12.77 -3.91 31.75
CA ARG A 97 -12.66 -4.22 30.32
C ARG A 97 -14.03 -4.23 29.64
N GLY A 98 -15.04 -4.82 30.28
CA GLY A 98 -16.42 -4.84 29.79
C GLY A 98 -17.00 -3.44 29.65
N VAL A 99 -16.86 -2.60 30.68
CA VAL A 99 -17.33 -1.21 30.68
C VAL A 99 -16.67 -0.40 29.56
N VAL A 100 -15.34 -0.50 29.39
CA VAL A 100 -14.63 0.23 28.33
C VAL A 100 -15.09 -0.23 26.95
N TYR A 101 -15.24 -1.53 26.70
CA TYR A 101 -15.74 -2.02 25.41
C TYR A 101 -17.19 -1.58 25.15
N ILE A 102 -18.07 -1.66 26.14
CA ILE A 102 -19.46 -1.21 26.01
C ILE A 102 -19.50 0.29 25.74
N ALA A 103 -18.71 1.09 26.46
CA ALA A 103 -18.64 2.54 26.25
C ALA A 103 -18.13 2.90 24.85
N LEU A 104 -17.08 2.23 24.36
CA LEU A 104 -16.56 2.43 23.01
C LEU A 104 -17.56 2.01 21.94
N CYS A 105 -18.23 0.85 22.10
CA CYS A 105 -19.29 0.41 21.20
C CYS A 105 -20.48 1.38 21.18
N ALA A 106 -20.92 1.84 22.35
CA ALA A 106 -22.00 2.81 22.46
C ALA A 106 -21.63 4.14 21.79
N ALA A 107 -20.43 4.67 22.05
CA ALA A 107 -19.92 5.87 21.41
C ALA A 107 -19.86 5.72 19.88
N PHE A 108 -19.40 4.56 19.39
CA PHE A 108 -19.36 4.27 17.96
C PHE A 108 -20.76 4.19 17.34
N VAL A 109 -21.72 3.54 18.00
CA VAL A 109 -23.11 3.45 17.53
C VAL A 109 -23.77 4.83 17.51
N VAL A 110 -23.60 5.62 18.57
CA VAL A 110 -24.11 7.00 18.63
C VAL A 110 -23.50 7.84 17.51
N PHE A 111 -22.19 7.72 17.29
CA PHE A 111 -21.49 8.40 16.20
C PHE A 111 -22.07 8.01 14.81
N LEU A 112 -22.32 6.72 14.57
CA LEU A 112 -22.95 6.25 13.34
C LEU A 112 -24.39 6.79 13.19
N MET A 113 -25.18 6.80 14.26
CA MET A 113 -26.53 7.36 14.24
C MET A 113 -26.53 8.84 13.87
N ILE A 114 -25.61 9.63 14.46
CA ILE A 114 -25.46 11.05 14.15
C ILE A 114 -25.13 11.24 12.66
N ILE A 115 -24.17 10.49 12.12
CA ILE A 115 -23.71 10.64 10.73
C ILE A 115 -24.76 10.20 9.70
N THR A 116 -25.56 9.19 10.04
CA THR A 116 -26.55 8.60 9.12
C THR A 116 -27.94 9.21 9.24
N SER A 117 -28.20 9.97 10.30
CA SER A 117 -29.51 10.61 10.55
C SER A 117 -30.07 11.36 9.34
N GLY A 118 -29.22 12.12 8.63
CA GLY A 118 -29.61 13.01 7.54
C GLY A 118 -29.73 12.40 6.14
N SER A 119 -29.50 11.10 5.92
CA SER A 119 -29.59 10.52 4.57
C SER A 119 -29.95 9.03 4.58
N TRP A 120 -30.98 8.67 3.81
CA TRP A 120 -31.38 7.27 3.62
C TRP A 120 -30.27 6.42 2.99
N ILE A 121 -29.53 6.97 2.02
CA ILE A 121 -28.44 6.26 1.33
C ILE A 121 -27.38 5.78 2.32
N ARG A 122 -27.06 6.58 3.34
CA ARG A 122 -26.06 6.24 4.35
C ARG A 122 -26.52 5.11 5.27
N LYS A 123 -27.82 5.04 5.57
CA LYS A 123 -28.42 3.93 6.33
C LYS A 123 -28.36 2.64 5.52
N VAL A 124 -28.67 2.71 4.22
CA VAL A 124 -28.53 1.59 3.30
C VAL A 124 -27.08 1.11 3.23
N SER A 125 -26.07 2.00 3.23
CA SER A 125 -24.66 1.61 3.24
C SER A 125 -24.27 0.81 4.50
N ILE A 126 -24.78 1.16 5.68
CA ILE A 126 -24.56 0.36 6.90
C ILE A 126 -25.21 -1.02 6.77
N GLY A 127 -26.44 -1.06 6.25
CA GLY A 127 -27.12 -2.32 5.96
C GLY A 127 -26.35 -3.19 4.97
N GLY A 128 -25.78 -2.58 3.93
CA GLY A 128 -24.93 -3.24 2.95
C GLY A 128 -23.65 -3.83 3.56
N LEU A 129 -22.98 -3.11 4.46
CA LEU A 129 -21.83 -3.65 5.18
C LEU A 129 -22.20 -4.90 6.00
N LEU A 130 -23.31 -4.85 6.74
CA LEU A 130 -23.82 -5.99 7.50
C LEU A 130 -24.19 -7.15 6.57
N PHE A 131 -24.83 -6.85 5.44
CA PHE A 131 -25.16 -7.84 4.42
C PHE A 131 -23.92 -8.57 3.90
N TYR A 132 -22.83 -7.86 3.56
CA TYR A 132 -21.59 -8.50 3.12
C TYR A 132 -20.95 -9.39 4.19
N ILE A 133 -20.99 -8.98 5.46
CA ILE A 133 -20.53 -9.81 6.58
C ILE A 133 -21.39 -11.08 6.69
N ILE A 134 -22.72 -10.95 6.61
CA ILE A 134 -23.66 -12.08 6.68
C ILE A 134 -23.41 -13.06 5.53
N VAL A 135 -23.32 -12.57 4.29
CA VAL A 135 -23.01 -13.40 3.12
C VAL A 135 -21.66 -14.12 3.28
N SER A 136 -20.65 -13.42 3.80
CA SER A 136 -19.34 -14.02 4.07
C SER A 136 -19.42 -15.14 5.09
N ILE A 137 -20.29 -15.02 6.12
CA ILE A 137 -20.51 -16.07 7.13
C ILE A 137 -21.20 -17.28 6.49
N PHE A 138 -22.20 -17.08 5.63
CA PHE A 138 -22.88 -18.17 4.93
C PHE A 138 -21.95 -18.93 3.98
N LEU A 139 -21.01 -18.23 3.34
CA LEU A 139 -20.00 -18.81 2.47
C LEU A 139 -18.76 -19.32 3.25
N SER A 140 -18.77 -19.25 4.58
CA SER A 140 -17.63 -19.65 5.40
C SER A 140 -17.44 -21.17 5.40
N ASN A 141 -16.19 -21.61 5.22
CA ASN A 141 -15.82 -23.01 5.32
C ASN A 141 -16.02 -23.57 6.74
N ASN A 142 -15.89 -22.74 7.79
CA ASN A 142 -16.10 -23.18 9.17
C ASN A 142 -16.60 -22.03 10.07
N PRO A 143 -17.90 -21.69 10.01
CA PRO A 143 -18.44 -20.51 10.71
C PRO A 143 -18.29 -20.59 12.24
N SER A 144 -18.23 -21.80 12.80
CA SER A 144 -18.04 -22.02 14.25
C SER A 144 -16.66 -21.60 14.77
N ARG A 145 -15.66 -21.49 13.88
CA ARG A 145 -14.25 -21.19 14.21
C ARG A 145 -13.83 -19.76 13.88
N ILE A 146 -14.77 -18.90 13.48
CA ILE A 146 -14.51 -17.50 13.17
C ILE A 146 -13.93 -16.80 14.40
N LYS A 147 -12.72 -16.25 14.26
CA LYS A 147 -12.12 -15.36 15.25
C LYS A 147 -12.60 -13.94 14.96
N TRP A 148 -13.42 -13.38 15.84
CA TRP A 148 -14.03 -12.07 15.64
C TRP A 148 -13.06 -10.89 15.77
N ARG A 149 -11.90 -11.07 16.40
CA ARG A 149 -10.91 -9.98 16.56
C ARG A 149 -10.45 -9.42 15.20
N PRO A 150 -9.93 -10.21 14.24
CA PRO A 150 -9.64 -9.72 12.89
C PRO A 150 -10.85 -9.06 12.21
N VAL A 151 -12.05 -9.63 12.36
CA VAL A 151 -13.24 -9.11 11.69
C VAL A 151 -13.61 -7.71 12.18
N VAL A 152 -13.74 -7.55 13.49
CA VAL A 152 -14.11 -6.28 14.12
C VAL A 152 -13.02 -5.23 13.88
N TRP A 153 -11.75 -5.58 14.06
CA TRP A 153 -10.66 -4.65 13.81
C TRP A 153 -10.50 -4.30 12.34
N GLY A 154 -10.75 -5.22 11.42
CA GLY A 154 -10.66 -4.94 10.00
C GLY A 154 -11.69 -3.92 9.55
N VAL A 155 -12.95 -4.10 9.96
CA VAL A 155 -14.01 -3.11 9.72
C VAL A 155 -13.69 -1.78 10.41
N LEU A 156 -13.21 -1.81 11.65
CA LEU A 156 -12.88 -0.60 12.39
C LEU A 156 -11.72 0.18 11.77
N LEU A 157 -10.63 -0.50 11.37
CA LEU A 157 -9.47 0.13 10.74
C LEU A 157 -9.83 0.70 9.38
N GLN A 158 -10.64 -0.01 8.57
CA GLN A 158 -11.18 0.51 7.31
C GLN A 158 -11.98 1.79 7.56
N PHE A 159 -12.86 1.78 8.57
CA PHE A 159 -13.69 2.92 8.92
C PHE A 159 -12.88 4.11 9.43
N VAL A 160 -11.89 3.86 10.29
CA VAL A 160 -10.96 4.89 10.79
C VAL A 160 -10.17 5.48 9.62
N ALA A 161 -9.60 4.66 8.73
CA ALA A 161 -8.91 5.13 7.55
C ALA A 161 -9.84 6.00 6.66
N GLY A 162 -11.08 5.56 6.44
CA GLY A 162 -12.08 6.33 5.71
C GLY A 162 -12.42 7.67 6.38
N LEU A 163 -12.54 7.73 7.71
CA LEU A 163 -12.76 8.98 8.42
C LEU A 163 -11.57 9.94 8.30
N LEU A 164 -10.35 9.42 8.47
CA LEU A 164 -9.12 10.20 8.36
C LEU A 164 -8.99 10.79 6.96
N VAL A 165 -9.23 10.00 5.91
CA VAL A 165 -8.94 10.40 4.53
C VAL A 165 -10.12 11.13 3.86
N LEU A 166 -11.36 10.71 4.11
CA LEU A 166 -12.54 11.20 3.40
C LEU A 166 -13.38 12.19 4.19
N ARG A 167 -13.23 12.32 5.51
CA ARG A 167 -14.09 13.21 6.32
C ARG A 167 -13.32 14.28 7.09
N TRP A 168 -12.13 13.98 7.61
CA TRP A 168 -11.31 14.98 8.27
C TRP A 168 -10.68 15.92 7.23
N SER A 169 -10.99 17.22 7.31
CA SER A 169 -10.48 18.28 6.42
C SER A 169 -8.95 18.24 6.24
N VAL A 170 -8.17 18.15 7.32
CA VAL A 170 -6.71 18.09 7.25
C VAL A 170 -6.25 16.81 6.54
N GLY A 171 -6.90 15.69 6.83
CA GLY A 171 -6.59 14.41 6.18
C GLY A 171 -6.94 14.42 4.69
N GLN A 172 -8.07 15.01 4.28
CA GLN A 172 -8.41 15.21 2.87
C GLN A 172 -7.35 16.03 2.13
N VAL A 173 -6.89 17.13 2.73
CA VAL A 173 -5.84 17.99 2.14
C VAL A 173 -4.52 17.22 2.02
N ALA A 174 -4.10 16.53 3.08
CA ALA A 174 -2.87 15.73 3.07
C ALA A 174 -2.94 14.60 2.03
N PHE A 175 -4.08 13.91 1.92
CA PHE A 175 -4.23 12.80 1.00
C PHE A 175 -4.35 13.25 -0.45
N LYS A 176 -5.05 14.37 -0.70
CA LYS A 176 -5.07 15.03 -2.01
C LYS A 176 -3.66 15.40 -2.44
N PHE A 177 -2.89 16.04 -1.56
CA PHE A 177 -1.49 16.36 -1.82
C PHE A 177 -0.67 15.12 -2.21
N THR A 178 -0.77 14.04 -1.42
CA THR A 178 -0.06 12.78 -1.70
C THR A 178 -0.47 12.19 -3.05
N SER A 179 -1.76 12.15 -3.36
CA SER A 179 -2.24 11.63 -4.63
C SER A 179 -1.79 12.48 -5.83
N GLU A 180 -1.77 13.82 -5.72
CA GLU A 180 -1.25 14.70 -6.77
C GLU A 180 0.26 14.48 -6.99
N GLN A 181 1.03 14.24 -5.93
CA GLN A 181 2.45 13.90 -6.08
C GLN A 181 2.63 12.54 -6.78
N LEU A 182 1.79 11.56 -6.46
CA LEU A 182 1.80 10.27 -7.14
C LEU A 182 1.47 10.42 -8.62
N VAL A 183 0.46 11.21 -8.98
CA VAL A 183 0.13 11.50 -10.40
C VAL A 183 1.30 12.15 -11.12
N ARG A 184 1.88 13.22 -10.56
CA ARG A 184 3.06 13.89 -11.15
C ARG A 184 4.24 12.94 -11.31
N PHE A 185 4.47 12.07 -10.34
CA PHE A 185 5.52 11.06 -10.43
C PHE A 185 5.28 10.12 -11.62
N LEU A 186 4.05 9.66 -11.83
CA LEU A 186 3.70 8.78 -12.94
C LEU A 186 3.73 9.51 -14.31
N GLU A 187 3.41 10.81 -14.34
CA GLU A 187 3.48 11.65 -15.55
C GLU A 187 4.90 11.74 -16.14
N TYR A 188 5.96 11.62 -15.33
CA TYR A 188 7.34 11.60 -15.84
C TYR A 188 7.61 10.46 -16.83
N THR A 189 6.82 9.38 -16.77
CA THR A 189 6.86 8.30 -17.76
C THR A 189 6.66 8.83 -19.18
N SER A 190 5.84 9.88 -19.36
CA SER A 190 5.54 10.45 -20.68
C SER A 190 6.80 10.84 -21.45
N ASN A 191 7.85 11.34 -20.80
CA ASN A 191 9.11 11.67 -21.46
C ASN A 191 9.77 10.44 -22.11
N GLY A 192 9.79 9.31 -21.40
CA GLY A 192 10.32 8.06 -21.92
C GLY A 192 9.42 7.46 -23.00
N THR A 193 8.11 7.48 -22.78
CA THR A 193 7.11 6.97 -23.72
C THR A 193 7.14 7.74 -25.05
N ASN A 194 7.20 9.07 -25.01
CA ASN A 194 7.27 9.92 -26.21
C ASN A 194 8.59 9.71 -26.96
N PHE A 195 9.70 9.47 -26.25
CA PHE A 195 10.98 9.17 -26.90
C PHE A 195 10.96 7.82 -27.61
N VAL A 196 10.42 6.78 -26.98
CA VAL A 196 10.43 5.40 -27.51
C VAL A 196 9.40 5.20 -28.62
N PHE A 197 8.18 5.72 -28.45
CA PHE A 197 7.07 5.47 -29.37
C PHE A 197 6.74 6.67 -30.27
N GLY A 198 7.37 7.83 -30.04
CA GLY A 198 7.16 9.03 -30.84
C GLY A 198 5.69 9.45 -30.87
N PHE A 199 5.22 9.74 -32.08
CA PHE A 199 3.87 10.19 -32.36
C PHE A 199 2.78 9.20 -31.92
N VAL A 200 3.07 7.90 -31.85
CA VAL A 200 2.07 6.88 -31.49
C VAL A 200 1.62 7.01 -30.03
N ALA A 201 2.50 7.48 -29.15
CA ALA A 201 2.17 7.66 -27.73
C ALA A 201 1.31 8.90 -27.44
N ASN A 202 1.41 9.92 -28.29
CA ASN A 202 0.69 11.18 -28.13
C ASN A 202 0.35 11.77 -29.52
N PRO A 203 -0.59 11.16 -30.24
CA PRO A 203 -1.02 11.69 -31.52
C PRO A 203 -1.73 13.03 -31.31
N PRO A 204 -1.57 14.00 -32.22
CA PRO A 204 -2.35 15.21 -32.25
C PRO A 204 -3.82 14.83 -32.44
N ILE A 205 -4.70 15.63 -31.83
CA ILE A 205 -6.16 15.47 -31.86
C ILE A 205 -6.67 15.86 -33.25
N ILE A 206 -6.33 15.05 -34.26
CA ILE A 206 -6.84 15.16 -35.62
C ILE A 206 -7.88 14.05 -35.76
N CYS A 207 -9.11 14.42 -36.12
CA CYS A 207 -10.23 13.49 -36.27
C CYS A 207 -10.65 12.73 -34.99
N GLY A 208 -10.31 13.23 -33.80
CA GLY A 208 -10.68 12.60 -32.54
C GLY A 208 -9.95 11.27 -32.25
N MET A 209 -8.78 11.04 -32.87
CA MET A 209 -7.95 9.90 -32.52
C MET A 209 -7.30 10.12 -31.15
N ASP A 210 -7.73 9.33 -30.16
CA ASP A 210 -7.05 9.23 -28.88
C ASP A 210 -5.80 8.35 -28.98
N ALA A 211 -4.83 8.59 -28.08
CA ALA A 211 -3.63 7.78 -28.00
C ALA A 211 -3.99 6.32 -27.69
N PRO A 212 -3.48 5.32 -28.46
CA PRO A 212 -3.77 3.93 -28.18
C PRO A 212 -3.34 3.56 -26.76
N PHE A 213 -4.25 2.96 -25.99
CA PHE A 213 -4.05 2.65 -24.58
C PHE A 213 -2.73 1.91 -24.29
N SER A 214 -2.33 0.99 -25.18
CA SER A 214 -1.10 0.21 -25.05
C SER A 214 0.18 1.04 -25.12
N PHE A 215 0.16 2.14 -25.87
CA PHE A 215 1.33 3.00 -26.09
C PHE A 215 1.32 4.25 -25.20
N SER A 216 0.17 4.65 -24.66
CA SER A 216 0.06 5.81 -23.78
C SER A 216 0.11 5.46 -22.30
N SER A 217 -0.69 4.48 -21.86
CA SER A 217 -0.96 4.25 -20.44
C SER A 217 -0.15 3.10 -19.85
N LEU A 218 0.01 1.99 -20.59
CA LEU A 218 0.74 0.80 -20.10
C LEU A 218 2.24 1.01 -19.83
N PRO A 219 3.00 1.87 -20.53
CA PRO A 219 4.41 2.10 -20.24
C PRO A 219 4.69 2.60 -18.81
N ILE A 220 3.68 3.15 -18.13
CA ILE A 220 3.77 3.56 -16.72
C ILE A 220 4.12 2.36 -15.82
N ILE A 221 3.72 1.15 -16.20
CA ILE A 221 4.04 -0.09 -15.49
C ILE A 221 5.55 -0.36 -15.53
N ILE A 222 6.23 -0.08 -16.66
CA ILE A 222 7.69 -0.23 -16.79
C ILE A 222 8.40 0.75 -15.84
N TYR A 223 7.99 2.02 -15.87
CA TYR A 223 8.58 3.04 -15.01
C TYR A 223 8.37 2.74 -13.52
N PHE A 224 7.14 2.37 -13.14
CA PHE A 224 6.80 2.03 -11.77
C PHE A 224 7.55 0.79 -11.28
N GLY A 225 7.65 -0.27 -12.11
CA GLY A 225 8.40 -1.48 -11.79
C GLY A 225 9.89 -1.22 -11.59
N ALA A 226 10.50 -0.39 -12.45
CA ALA A 226 11.90 0.01 -12.34
C ALA A 226 12.19 0.77 -11.03
N ILE A 227 11.37 1.76 -10.68
CA ILE A 227 11.55 2.55 -9.45
C ILE A 227 11.26 1.69 -8.20
N THR A 228 10.24 0.84 -8.25
CA THR A 228 9.91 -0.08 -7.15
C THR A 228 11.09 -1.01 -6.85
N SER A 229 11.76 -1.53 -7.88
CA SER A 229 12.99 -2.33 -7.74
C SER A 229 14.12 -1.57 -7.03
N VAL A 230 14.34 -0.30 -7.39
CA VAL A 230 15.34 0.56 -6.73
C VAL A 230 14.98 0.83 -5.27
N LEU A 231 13.72 1.17 -4.98
CA LEU A 231 13.24 1.40 -3.61
C LEU A 231 13.32 0.14 -2.76
N PHE A 232 13.16 -1.04 -3.38
CA PHE A 232 13.35 -2.32 -2.73
C PHE A 232 14.83 -2.59 -2.42
N HIS A 233 15.75 -2.29 -3.34
CA HIS A 233 17.19 -2.40 -3.10
C HIS A 233 17.65 -1.54 -1.90
N TYR A 234 17.14 -0.32 -1.78
CA TYR A 234 17.46 0.58 -0.67
C TYR A 234 16.72 0.28 0.64
N GLY A 235 15.80 -0.69 0.68
CA GLY A 235 15.09 -1.06 1.91
C GLY A 235 13.89 -0.18 2.26
N VAL A 236 13.52 0.78 1.41
CA VAL A 236 12.46 1.78 1.70
C VAL A 236 11.08 1.10 1.74
N ILE A 237 10.79 0.26 0.75
CA ILE A 237 9.53 -0.49 0.69
C ILE A 237 9.40 -1.41 1.88
N GLN A 238 10.46 -2.17 2.19
CA GLN A 238 10.47 -3.11 3.31
C GLN A 238 10.21 -2.40 4.64
N PHE A 239 10.81 -1.22 4.83
CA PHE A 239 10.54 -0.40 6.02
C PHE A 239 9.06 -0.05 6.13
N ILE A 240 8.43 0.47 5.06
CA ILE A 240 7.01 0.84 5.07
C ILE A 240 6.12 -0.39 5.30
N LEU A 241 6.35 -1.47 4.55
CA LEU A 241 5.56 -2.70 4.61
C LEU A 241 5.59 -3.32 6.00
N VAL A 242 6.76 -3.44 6.62
CA VAL A 242 6.90 -4.02 7.97
C VAL A 242 6.15 -3.18 9.01
N ARG A 243 6.12 -1.84 8.88
CA ARG A 243 5.39 -0.97 9.81
C ARG A 243 3.88 -1.12 9.68
N VAL A 244 3.37 -1.15 8.46
CA VAL A 244 1.94 -1.33 8.20
C VAL A 244 1.49 -2.73 8.60
N ALA A 245 2.29 -3.75 8.27
CA ALA A 245 2.05 -5.12 8.67
C ALA A 245 2.06 -5.29 10.19
N TRP A 246 3.00 -4.65 10.89
CA TRP A 246 3.04 -4.65 12.35
C TRP A 246 1.79 -4.02 12.96
N LEU A 247 1.29 -2.90 12.40
CA LEU A 247 0.05 -2.27 12.85
C LEU A 247 -1.15 -3.23 12.71
N MET A 248 -1.29 -3.88 11.57
CA MET A 248 -2.37 -4.86 11.33
C MET A 248 -2.23 -6.09 12.23
N GLN A 249 -1.03 -6.64 12.37
CA GLN A 249 -0.77 -7.76 13.25
C GLN A 249 -1.09 -7.43 14.71
N TYR A 250 -0.67 -6.25 15.20
CA TYR A 250 -0.92 -5.83 16.57
C TYR A 250 -2.40 -5.63 16.85
N THR A 251 -3.15 -5.05 15.91
CA THR A 251 -4.58 -4.77 16.07
C THR A 251 -5.43 -6.01 15.82
N MET A 252 -5.36 -6.58 14.61
CA MET A 252 -6.18 -7.69 14.13
C MET A 252 -5.75 -9.04 14.72
N GLY A 253 -4.49 -9.21 15.12
CA GLY A 253 -3.97 -10.50 15.60
C GLY A 253 -3.73 -11.54 14.51
N THR A 254 -3.61 -11.07 13.27
CA THR A 254 -3.21 -11.84 12.07
C THR A 254 -1.74 -12.22 12.13
N THR A 255 -1.31 -13.15 11.27
CA THR A 255 0.08 -13.59 11.23
C THR A 255 0.96 -12.58 10.51
N ALA A 256 2.28 -12.63 10.75
CA ALA A 256 3.21 -11.71 10.11
C ALA A 256 3.18 -11.86 8.58
N ALA A 257 3.10 -13.11 8.09
CA ALA A 257 3.10 -13.39 6.66
C ALA A 257 1.87 -12.81 5.94
N GLU A 258 0.66 -13.02 6.46
CA GLU A 258 -0.55 -12.48 5.82
C GLU A 258 -0.68 -10.97 5.97
N SER A 259 -0.23 -10.40 7.10
CA SER A 259 -0.25 -8.96 7.31
C SER A 259 0.76 -8.26 6.40
N LEU A 260 1.92 -8.88 6.18
CA LEU A 260 2.92 -8.34 5.26
C LEU A 260 2.46 -8.47 3.81
N ASN A 261 1.84 -9.59 3.43
CA ASN A 261 1.22 -9.72 2.12
C ASN A 261 0.13 -8.64 1.91
N ALA A 262 -0.71 -8.43 2.92
CA ALA A 262 -1.76 -7.41 2.87
C ALA A 262 -1.21 -5.99 2.68
N ALA A 263 -0.13 -5.66 3.40
CA ALA A 263 0.57 -4.39 3.21
C ALA A 263 1.18 -4.32 1.80
N ALA A 264 1.82 -5.40 1.33
CA ALA A 264 2.48 -5.43 0.03
C ALA A 264 1.50 -5.21 -1.12
N CYS A 265 0.35 -5.89 -1.13
CA CYS A 265 -0.63 -5.75 -2.20
C CYS A 265 -1.14 -4.31 -2.38
N ILE A 266 -1.21 -3.53 -1.29
CA ILE A 266 -1.66 -2.14 -1.36
C ILE A 266 -0.57 -1.22 -1.90
N PHE A 267 0.66 -1.35 -1.41
CA PHE A 267 1.70 -0.38 -1.75
C PHE A 267 2.41 -0.69 -3.06
N ILE A 268 2.71 -1.97 -3.32
CA ILE A 268 3.46 -2.38 -4.51
C ILE A 268 2.58 -3.08 -5.54
N GLY A 269 1.45 -3.66 -5.12
CA GLY A 269 0.52 -4.36 -5.99
C GLY A 269 0.50 -5.89 -5.77
N PRO A 270 -0.56 -6.56 -6.22
CA PRO A 270 -0.79 -7.99 -5.96
C PRO A 270 0.25 -8.90 -6.64
N THR A 271 0.68 -8.55 -7.85
CA THR A 271 1.68 -9.27 -8.62
C THR A 271 3.07 -9.21 -7.97
N GLU A 272 3.47 -8.02 -7.54
CA GLU A 272 4.73 -7.74 -6.89
C GLU A 272 4.76 -8.30 -5.46
N ALA A 273 3.62 -8.24 -4.76
CA ALA A 273 3.45 -8.86 -3.45
C ALA A 273 3.63 -10.39 -3.50
N ALA A 274 3.08 -11.06 -4.52
CA ALA A 274 3.26 -12.51 -4.68
C ALA A 274 4.73 -12.89 -4.89
N VAL A 275 5.47 -12.11 -5.70
CA VAL A 275 6.91 -12.31 -5.90
C VAL A 275 7.68 -12.05 -4.60
N LEU A 276 7.34 -11.00 -3.87
CA LEU A 276 7.95 -10.66 -2.58
C LEU A 276 7.74 -11.79 -1.56
N MET A 277 6.54 -12.35 -1.51
CA MET A 277 6.12 -13.35 -0.54
C MET A 277 6.41 -14.80 -0.96
N ARG A 278 7.06 -15.00 -2.12
CA ARG A 278 7.30 -16.34 -2.71
C ARG A 278 7.94 -17.36 -1.76
N PHE A 279 8.82 -16.90 -0.87
CA PHE A 279 9.51 -17.75 0.10
C PHE A 279 8.62 -18.19 1.27
N ALA A 280 7.54 -17.45 1.52
CA ALA A 280 6.60 -17.68 2.60
C ALA A 280 5.39 -18.50 2.16
N LEU A 281 4.98 -18.42 0.89
CA LEU A 281 3.82 -19.15 0.35
C LEU A 281 3.82 -20.66 0.68
N PRO A 282 4.94 -21.41 0.59
CA PRO A 282 4.95 -22.85 0.90
C PRO A 282 4.76 -23.16 2.39
N LEU A 283 4.94 -22.16 3.26
CA LEU A 283 4.87 -22.31 4.71
C LEU A 283 3.54 -21.81 5.28
N MET A 284 2.69 -21.18 4.46
CA MET A 284 1.40 -20.64 4.84
C MET A 284 0.38 -21.75 5.08
N THR A 285 -0.50 -21.57 6.08
CA THR A 285 -1.71 -22.38 6.25
C THR A 285 -2.72 -22.07 5.14
N SER A 286 -3.75 -22.90 4.99
CA SER A 286 -4.82 -22.62 4.01
C SER A 286 -5.58 -21.31 4.28
N SER A 287 -5.68 -20.89 5.55
CA SER A 287 -6.31 -19.61 5.91
C SER A 287 -5.40 -18.42 5.59
N GLU A 288 -4.09 -18.55 5.82
CA GLU A 288 -3.11 -17.53 5.43
C GLU A 288 -3.03 -17.39 3.90
N LEU A 289 -3.07 -18.51 3.17
CA LEU A 289 -3.08 -18.50 1.70
C LEU A 289 -4.38 -17.89 1.16
N MET A 290 -5.53 -18.22 1.75
CA MET A 290 -6.80 -17.55 1.42
C MET A 290 -6.68 -16.04 1.63
N ALA A 291 -6.16 -15.59 2.78
CA ALA A 291 -5.93 -14.17 3.05
C ALA A 291 -5.03 -13.52 1.99
N ALA A 292 -3.95 -14.21 1.58
CA ALA A 292 -3.05 -13.71 0.54
C ALA A 292 -3.74 -13.58 -0.83
N LEU A 293 -4.54 -14.57 -1.23
CA LEU A 293 -5.29 -14.57 -2.49
C LEU A 293 -6.41 -13.53 -2.49
N THR A 294 -7.25 -13.51 -1.46
CA THR A 294 -8.30 -12.49 -1.29
C THR A 294 -7.68 -11.09 -1.31
N CYS A 295 -6.50 -10.94 -0.73
CA CYS A 295 -5.78 -9.68 -0.78
C CYS A 295 -5.41 -9.26 -2.20
N GLY A 296 -4.91 -10.20 -2.99
CA GLY A 296 -4.57 -9.98 -4.39
C GLY A 296 -5.77 -9.50 -5.22
N PHE A 297 -6.94 -10.12 -5.02
CA PHE A 297 -8.16 -9.80 -5.78
C PHE A 297 -8.88 -8.52 -5.33
N SER A 298 -8.62 -8.04 -4.12
CA SER A 298 -9.31 -6.86 -3.54
C SER A 298 -8.51 -5.58 -3.61
N SER A 299 -7.26 -5.65 -4.06
CA SER A 299 -6.34 -4.51 -4.14
C SER A 299 -6.02 -4.19 -5.60
N ILE A 300 -5.53 -2.97 -5.83
CA ILE A 300 -5.11 -2.53 -7.16
C ILE A 300 -3.59 -2.36 -7.15
N SER A 301 -2.92 -2.71 -8.27
CA SER A 301 -1.48 -2.44 -8.40
C SER A 301 -1.21 -0.93 -8.53
N GLY A 302 -0.18 -0.44 -7.85
CA GLY A 302 0.29 0.93 -8.01
C GLY A 302 0.69 1.26 -9.45
N SER A 303 1.12 0.25 -10.22
CA SER A 303 1.47 0.39 -11.64
C SER A 303 0.27 0.69 -12.54
N LEU A 304 -0.94 0.22 -12.16
CA LEU A 304 -2.20 0.47 -12.86
C LEU A 304 -2.89 1.76 -12.40
N PHE A 305 -2.37 2.42 -11.37
CA PHE A 305 -2.98 3.62 -10.79
C PHE A 305 -3.17 4.73 -11.84
N ALA A 306 -2.14 5.02 -12.65
CA ALA A 306 -2.25 6.02 -13.71
C ALA A 306 -3.15 5.59 -14.87
N ALA A 307 -3.22 4.30 -15.19
CA ALA A 307 -4.11 3.80 -16.22
C ALA A 307 -5.59 4.02 -15.84
N TYR A 308 -5.96 3.81 -14.58
CA TYR A 308 -7.33 4.12 -14.14
C TYR A 308 -7.60 5.63 -14.14
N ILE A 309 -6.61 6.46 -13.84
CA ILE A 309 -6.75 7.92 -13.90
C ILE A 309 -6.91 8.39 -15.34
N SER A 310 -6.20 7.78 -16.31
CA SER A 310 -6.39 8.11 -17.72
C SER A 310 -7.78 7.75 -18.23
N PHE A 311 -8.45 6.77 -17.60
CA PHE A 311 -9.87 6.48 -17.82
C PHE A 311 -10.84 7.43 -17.08
N GLY A 312 -10.33 8.43 -16.36
CA GLY A 312 -11.13 9.44 -15.64
C GLY A 312 -11.42 9.13 -14.18
N ALA A 313 -10.80 8.09 -13.60
CA ALA A 313 -10.96 7.80 -12.18
C ALA A 313 -10.27 8.86 -11.30
N CYS A 314 -10.90 9.21 -10.17
CA CYS A 314 -10.33 10.19 -9.24
C CYS A 314 -9.13 9.60 -8.48
N PRO A 315 -7.92 10.19 -8.56
CA PRO A 315 -6.73 9.69 -7.87
C PRO A 315 -6.92 9.56 -6.36
N ASN A 316 -7.59 10.56 -5.76
CA ASN A 316 -7.83 10.61 -4.32
C ASN A 316 -8.65 9.41 -3.85
N TYR A 317 -9.69 9.05 -4.61
CA TYR A 317 -10.58 7.94 -4.26
C TYR A 317 -9.93 6.58 -4.53
N LEU A 318 -9.17 6.44 -5.63
CA LEU A 318 -8.41 5.20 -5.89
C LEU A 318 -7.40 4.92 -4.77
N LEU A 319 -6.63 5.94 -4.38
CA LEU A 319 -5.61 5.76 -3.34
C LEU A 319 -6.27 5.48 -1.98
N ALA A 320 -7.39 6.14 -1.67
CA ALA A 320 -8.11 5.93 -0.42
C ALA A 320 -8.72 4.53 -0.36
N ALA A 321 -9.37 4.09 -1.44
CA ALA A 321 -9.94 2.76 -1.57
C ALA A 321 -8.87 1.69 -1.37
N ASN A 322 -7.71 1.84 -2.01
CA ASN A 322 -6.62 0.87 -1.88
C ASN A 322 -6.11 0.74 -0.44
N VAL A 323 -5.90 1.86 0.28
CA VAL A 323 -5.49 1.83 1.70
C VAL A 323 -6.56 1.19 2.59
N MET A 324 -7.84 1.47 2.30
CA MET A 324 -8.98 0.91 3.03
C MET A 324 -9.18 -0.59 2.80
N SER A 325 -8.70 -1.13 1.67
CA SER A 325 -8.86 -2.56 1.33
C SER A 325 -8.13 -3.50 2.28
N ALA A 326 -6.91 -3.20 2.77
CA ALA A 326 -6.10 -4.13 3.61
C ALA A 326 -6.83 -4.68 4.83
N PRO A 327 -7.36 -3.82 5.70
CA PRO A 327 -8.04 -4.31 6.88
C PRO A 327 -9.37 -4.99 6.51
N ALA A 328 -10.05 -4.52 5.46
CA ALA A 328 -11.33 -5.07 5.00
C ALA A 328 -11.18 -6.50 4.44
N LEU A 329 -10.20 -6.72 3.57
CA LEU A 329 -9.92 -8.02 2.96
C LEU A 329 -9.45 -9.04 4.01
N LEU A 330 -8.73 -8.61 5.04
CA LEU A 330 -8.29 -9.48 6.13
C LEU A 330 -9.48 -9.87 7.01
N ALA A 331 -10.45 -8.96 7.22
CA ALA A 331 -11.69 -9.31 7.90
C ALA A 331 -12.50 -10.35 7.09
N VAL A 332 -12.73 -10.10 5.80
CA VAL A 332 -13.52 -11.00 4.94
C VAL A 332 -12.85 -12.36 4.79
N SER A 333 -11.55 -12.41 4.50
CA SER A 333 -10.82 -13.68 4.34
C SER A 333 -10.84 -14.53 5.62
N LYS A 334 -10.76 -13.90 6.80
CA LYS A 334 -10.86 -14.60 8.09
C LYS A 334 -12.28 -15.00 8.49
N ILE A 335 -13.31 -14.43 7.88
CA ILE A 335 -14.67 -14.97 7.94
C ILE A 335 -14.79 -16.18 7.03
N MET A 336 -14.43 -16.03 5.74
CA MET A 336 -14.63 -17.07 4.73
C MET A 336 -13.80 -18.32 5.00
N HIS A 337 -12.55 -18.17 5.43
CA HIS A 337 -11.69 -19.29 5.77
C HIS A 337 -10.95 -19.05 7.10
N PRO A 338 -11.60 -19.33 8.24
CA PRO A 338 -11.01 -19.06 9.56
C PRO A 338 -9.73 -19.86 9.85
N GLU A 339 -8.85 -19.27 10.67
CA GLU A 339 -7.58 -19.89 11.04
C GLU A 339 -7.77 -21.04 12.05
N THR A 340 -7.66 -22.28 11.57
CA THR A 340 -7.76 -23.50 12.37
C THR A 340 -6.41 -24.13 12.72
N GLN A 341 -5.36 -23.81 11.96
CA GLN A 341 -4.02 -24.39 12.12
C GLN A 341 -3.10 -23.46 12.93
N LYS A 342 -2.01 -24.02 13.49
CA LYS A 342 -0.95 -23.21 14.09
C LYS A 342 -0.01 -22.73 12.99
N SER A 343 -0.01 -21.42 12.74
CA SER A 343 0.92 -20.80 11.79
C SER A 343 2.37 -20.99 12.22
N ARG A 344 3.23 -21.30 11.24
CA ARG A 344 4.68 -21.38 11.39
C ARG A 344 5.37 -20.01 11.26
N GLN A 345 4.62 -18.97 10.87
CA GLN A 345 5.12 -17.63 10.54
C GLN A 345 4.35 -16.54 11.29
N LYS A 346 4.12 -16.78 12.58
CA LYS A 346 3.33 -15.87 13.39
C LYS A 346 4.07 -14.57 13.71
N ASP A 347 5.35 -14.62 14.06
CA ASP A 347 6.06 -13.45 14.60
C ASP A 347 6.85 -12.68 13.53
N MET A 348 6.67 -11.36 13.50
CA MET A 348 7.33 -10.46 12.55
C MET A 348 8.84 -10.36 12.79
N THR A 349 9.30 -10.59 14.01
CA THR A 349 10.74 -10.55 14.37
C THR A 349 11.54 -11.66 13.71
N THR A 350 10.91 -12.80 13.43
CA THR A 350 11.51 -13.95 12.75
C THR A 350 11.31 -13.88 11.24
N PHE A 351 10.31 -13.14 10.77
CA PHE A 351 9.98 -13.00 9.36
C PHE A 351 10.84 -11.93 8.67
N LYS A 352 11.98 -12.34 8.10
CA LYS A 352 12.86 -11.45 7.35
C LYS A 352 12.63 -11.57 5.85
N LEU A 353 12.31 -10.45 5.21
CA LEU A 353 12.27 -10.35 3.75
C LEU A 353 13.67 -10.61 3.18
N PRO A 354 13.81 -11.47 2.16
CA PRO A 354 15.08 -11.66 1.47
C PRO A 354 15.52 -10.34 0.82
N LYS A 355 16.81 -10.03 0.93
CA LYS A 355 17.41 -8.92 0.19
C LYS A 355 17.58 -9.32 -1.27
N GLY A 356 17.43 -8.35 -2.18
CA GLY A 356 17.74 -8.54 -3.59
C GLY A 356 19.21 -8.93 -3.79
N SER A 357 19.48 -9.70 -4.84
CA SER A 357 20.82 -10.07 -5.29
C SER A 357 21.58 -8.94 -5.99
N GLU A 358 20.85 -7.90 -6.41
CA GLU A 358 21.35 -6.78 -7.20
C GLU A 358 22.40 -5.96 -6.43
N THR A 359 23.46 -5.56 -7.13
CA THR A 359 24.62 -4.88 -6.53
C THR A 359 24.56 -3.37 -6.66
N SER A 360 23.86 -2.85 -7.67
CA SER A 360 23.78 -1.41 -7.95
C SER A 360 22.36 -0.94 -8.25
N ALA A 361 22.06 0.33 -7.98
CA ALA A 361 20.75 0.92 -8.30
C ALA A 361 20.43 0.90 -9.80
N LEU A 362 21.44 1.00 -10.67
CA LEU A 362 21.25 0.98 -12.12
C LEU A 362 20.90 -0.43 -12.63
N GLU A 363 21.50 -1.46 -12.01
CA GLU A 363 21.15 -2.86 -12.23
C GLU A 363 19.70 -3.13 -11.82
N CYS A 364 19.30 -2.68 -10.61
CA CYS A 364 17.91 -2.77 -10.14
C CYS A 364 16.91 -2.10 -11.07
N LEU A 365 17.24 -0.91 -11.58
CA LEU A 365 16.39 -0.13 -12.46
C LEU A 365 16.17 -0.87 -13.79
N SER A 366 17.25 -1.39 -14.38
CA SER A 366 17.21 -2.16 -15.63
C SER A 366 16.42 -3.45 -15.48
N ASN A 367 16.71 -4.23 -14.43
CA ASN A 367 16.04 -5.50 -14.16
C ASN A 367 14.55 -5.31 -13.82
N GLY A 368 14.21 -4.27 -13.05
CA GLY A 368 12.82 -3.93 -12.75
C GLY A 368 12.03 -3.52 -13.99
N ALA A 369 12.65 -2.75 -14.89
CA ALA A 369 12.02 -2.37 -16.16
C ALA A 369 11.74 -3.60 -17.06
N VAL A 370 12.71 -4.51 -17.21
CA VAL A 370 12.55 -5.71 -18.04
C VAL A 370 11.49 -6.66 -17.47
N GLN A 371 11.47 -6.85 -16.14
CA GLN A 371 10.45 -7.69 -15.49
C GLN A 371 9.03 -7.15 -15.72
N ALA A 372 8.86 -5.83 -15.75
CA ALA A 372 7.57 -5.18 -15.93
C ALA A 372 6.96 -5.40 -17.33
N VAL A 373 7.78 -5.65 -18.36
CA VAL A 373 7.33 -5.84 -19.74
C VAL A 373 6.36 -7.01 -19.88
N TRP A 374 6.58 -8.09 -19.13
CA TRP A 374 5.69 -9.26 -19.17
C TRP A 374 4.27 -8.91 -18.75
N PHE A 375 4.10 -8.06 -17.74
CA PHE A 375 2.78 -7.63 -17.28
C PHE A 375 2.04 -6.82 -18.34
N ILE A 376 2.74 -5.97 -19.10
CA ILE A 376 2.13 -5.21 -20.20
C ILE A 376 1.54 -6.17 -21.25
N PHE A 377 2.32 -7.15 -21.70
CA PHE A 377 1.83 -8.12 -22.68
C PHE A 377 0.65 -8.94 -22.15
N ALA A 378 0.70 -9.35 -20.88
CA ALA A 378 -0.40 -10.07 -20.25
C ALA A 378 -1.69 -9.23 -20.19
N ILE A 379 -1.59 -7.93 -19.89
CA ILE A 379 -2.74 -7.00 -19.87
C ILE A 379 -3.30 -6.80 -21.27
N ILE A 380 -2.46 -6.55 -22.28
CA ILE A 380 -2.88 -6.37 -23.67
C ILE A 380 -3.63 -7.61 -24.15
N ALA A 381 -3.04 -8.79 -23.99
CA ALA A 381 -3.65 -10.05 -24.42
C ALA A 381 -5.00 -10.28 -23.72
N SER A 382 -5.07 -10.05 -22.40
CA SER A 382 -6.30 -10.22 -21.63
C SER A 382 -7.40 -9.26 -22.07
N LEU A 383 -7.09 -7.98 -22.27
CA LEU A 383 -8.07 -6.97 -22.69
C LEU A 383 -8.64 -7.26 -24.09
N ILE A 384 -7.78 -7.66 -25.04
CA ILE A 384 -8.24 -8.03 -26.40
C ILE A 384 -9.25 -9.18 -26.32
N VAL A 385 -8.91 -10.23 -25.57
CA VAL A 385 -9.76 -11.42 -25.46
C VAL A 385 -11.08 -11.09 -24.74
N PHE A 386 -11.03 -10.40 -23.58
CA PHE A 386 -12.22 -10.13 -22.80
C PHE A 386 -13.17 -9.13 -23.46
N LEU A 387 -12.66 -8.09 -24.13
CA LEU A 387 -13.52 -7.14 -24.85
C LEU A 387 -14.16 -7.78 -26.09
N ALA A 388 -13.42 -8.62 -26.82
CA ALA A 388 -13.99 -9.39 -27.93
C ALA A 388 -15.06 -10.38 -27.45
N LEU A 389 -14.82 -11.06 -26.32
CA LEU A 389 -15.80 -11.97 -25.72
C LEU A 389 -17.05 -11.22 -25.24
N LEU A 390 -16.90 -10.02 -24.66
CA LEU A 390 -18.03 -9.20 -24.24
C LEU A 390 -18.90 -8.81 -25.45
N ALA A 391 -18.29 -8.35 -26.53
CA ALA A 391 -19.00 -8.03 -27.77
C ALA A 391 -19.70 -9.26 -28.39
N LEU A 392 -19.07 -10.44 -28.31
CA LEU A 392 -19.68 -11.69 -28.74
C LEU A 392 -20.91 -12.02 -27.89
N LEU A 393 -20.83 -11.88 -26.56
CA LEU A 393 -21.95 -12.12 -25.65
C LEU A 393 -23.09 -11.12 -25.88
N ASP A 394 -22.78 -9.84 -26.07
CA ASP A 394 -23.77 -8.81 -26.43
C ASP A 394 -24.50 -9.19 -27.72
N SER A 395 -23.78 -9.66 -28.75
CA SER A 395 -24.37 -10.08 -30.02
C SER A 395 -25.26 -11.33 -29.88
N ILE A 396 -24.82 -12.32 -29.12
CA ILE A 396 -25.60 -13.55 -28.86
C ILE A 396 -26.88 -13.20 -28.10
N ILE A 397 -26.77 -12.43 -27.02
CA ILE A 397 -27.92 -12.05 -26.18
C ILE A 397 -28.87 -11.13 -26.96
N GLY A 398 -28.36 -10.17 -27.72
CA GLY A 398 -29.19 -9.30 -28.56
C GLY A 398 -29.94 -10.06 -29.65
N THR A 399 -29.31 -11.07 -30.26
CA THR A 399 -29.99 -11.93 -31.24
C THR A 399 -31.08 -12.77 -30.57
N LEU A 400 -30.79 -13.38 -29.43
CA LEU A 400 -31.78 -14.16 -28.67
C LEU A 400 -32.94 -13.28 -28.16
N GLY A 401 -32.64 -12.08 -27.67
CA GLY A 401 -33.63 -11.09 -27.26
C GLY A 401 -34.50 -10.67 -28.43
N GLY A 402 -33.90 -10.38 -29.59
CA GLY A 402 -34.64 -10.07 -30.81
C GLY A 402 -35.60 -11.17 -31.26
N MET A 403 -35.24 -12.45 -31.07
CA MET A 403 -36.13 -13.58 -31.38
C MET A 403 -37.40 -13.61 -30.50
N VAL A 404 -37.34 -13.08 -29.28
CA VAL A 404 -38.47 -13.00 -28.35
C VAL A 404 -39.07 -11.58 -28.25
N GLY A 405 -38.70 -10.67 -29.16
CA GLY A 405 -39.25 -9.31 -29.25
C GLY A 405 -38.58 -8.26 -28.35
N TYR A 406 -37.44 -8.58 -27.73
CA TYR A 406 -36.63 -7.68 -26.92
C TYR A 406 -35.33 -7.29 -27.65
N HIS A 407 -35.41 -6.30 -28.54
CA HIS A 407 -34.29 -5.91 -29.42
C HIS A 407 -33.14 -5.16 -28.72
N ASP A 408 -33.40 -4.54 -27.57
CA ASP A 408 -32.42 -3.76 -26.81
C ASP A 408 -31.69 -4.60 -25.74
N LEU A 409 -31.87 -5.93 -25.76
CA LEU A 409 -31.25 -6.80 -24.76
C LEU A 409 -29.76 -6.99 -25.07
N THR A 410 -28.89 -6.54 -24.18
CA THR A 410 -27.43 -6.75 -24.23
C THR A 410 -26.96 -7.54 -23.02
N PHE A 411 -25.71 -8.02 -23.04
CA PHE A 411 -25.08 -8.62 -21.87
C PHE A 411 -24.75 -7.56 -20.82
N ASN A 412 -24.32 -6.38 -21.28
CA ASN A 412 -24.21 -5.16 -20.47
C ASN A 412 -25.58 -4.60 -20.09
#